data_AF-A0A8R7Q0B9-F1
#
_entry.id   AF-A0A8R7Q0B9-F1
#
_cell.length_a   1.000
_cell.length_b   1.000
_cell.length_c   1.000
_cell.angle_alpha   90.00
_cell.angle_beta   90.00
_cell.angle_gamma   90.00
#
_symmetry.space_group_name_H-M   'P 1'
#
loop_
_entity.id
_entity.type
_entity.pdbx_description
1 polymer ?
#
loop_
_entity_poly.entity_id
_entity_poly.type
_entity_poly.pdbx_seq_one_letter_code
_entity_poly.pdbx_strand_id
1 'polypeptide(L)'
;MMMPSCLRGTLLSFRPILAALYPHHGSWLDPKWRPLVRVACLHGTAKHSQYTETSWLSQRKMASHIVGYPRMGPKRELKFALESFWDGKSSAEDLEKVAADLRASIWKQMSEAGIKYIPSNTFSYYDQVLDTTAMLGAVPDRYSWTGGEIGYSTYFSMARGNATVPAMEMTKWFDTNYHFIVPELSPATKFSYASHKAVSEYKEAKAVCSFTHSIVSASFS
;
A
#
# COMPACT_ATOMS: atom_id res chain seq x y z
N MET A 1 25.23 -35.61 53.47
CA MET A 1 24.97 -34.45 54.35
C MET A 1 24.00 -33.55 53.59
N MET A 2 22.69 -33.71 53.81
CA MET A 2 21.87 -33.09 54.87
C MET A 2 21.31 -31.72 54.44
N MET A 3 19.98 -31.69 54.18
CA MET A 3 19.12 -30.58 54.61
C MET A 3 19.17 -30.46 56.15
N PRO A 4 18.86 -29.29 56.76
CA PRO A 4 17.46 -28.92 57.10
C PRO A 4 17.16 -27.41 56.86
N SER A 5 15.94 -26.93 56.58
CA SER A 5 14.66 -26.92 57.32
C SER A 5 14.55 -25.89 58.47
N CYS A 6 13.68 -24.89 58.25
CA CYS A 6 12.48 -24.57 59.06
C CYS A 6 12.49 -23.49 60.18
N LEU A 7 11.30 -22.86 60.32
CA LEU A 7 10.65 -22.15 61.44
C LEU A 7 10.84 -20.61 61.50
N ARG A 8 9.85 -19.73 61.71
CA ARG A 8 8.40 -19.75 62.07
C ARG A 8 7.82 -18.36 61.72
N GLY A 9 6.62 -18.24 61.14
CA GLY A 9 5.38 -17.79 61.82
C GLY A 9 5.12 -16.28 61.56
N THR A 10 3.92 -15.68 61.56
CA THR A 10 2.51 -16.08 61.66
C THR A 10 1.70 -14.81 61.30
N LEU A 11 0.65 -14.98 60.48
CA LEU A 11 -0.60 -14.21 60.27
C LEU A 11 -0.77 -12.78 60.86
N LEU A 12 -1.34 -11.86 60.03
CA LEU A 12 -2.40 -10.86 60.32
C LEU A 12 -2.71 -10.09 59.02
N SER A 13 -3.71 -10.48 58.21
CA SER A 13 -5.05 -9.87 58.09
C SER A 13 -5.11 -8.32 58.14
N PHE A 14 -5.51 -7.67 57.04
CA PHE A 14 -6.80 -6.96 56.83
C PHE A 14 -6.75 -6.04 55.59
N ARG A 15 -7.92 -5.90 54.96
CA ARG A 15 -8.23 -5.25 53.67
C ARG A 15 -8.01 -3.72 53.63
N PRO A 16 -7.96 -3.12 52.41
CA PRO A 16 -7.75 -1.69 52.20
C PRO A 16 -9.04 -0.88 52.37
N ILE A 17 -8.91 0.34 52.90
CA ILE A 17 -9.95 1.38 52.93
C ILE A 17 -9.66 2.34 51.78
N LEU A 18 -10.57 2.42 50.81
CA LEU A 18 -10.57 3.41 49.73
C LEU A 18 -11.95 4.07 49.74
N ALA A 19 -12.09 5.19 50.44
CA ALA A 19 -13.27 6.06 50.39
C ALA A 19 -12.95 7.40 51.07
N ALA A 20 -12.51 8.38 50.28
CA ALA A 20 -12.69 9.79 50.61
C ALA A 20 -12.58 10.62 49.33
N LEU A 21 -13.67 11.31 49.01
CA LEU A 21 -13.83 12.53 48.20
C LEU A 21 -14.90 12.38 47.12
N TYR A 22 -15.81 13.35 47.14
CA TYR A 22 -17.01 13.58 46.33
C TYR A 22 -18.34 13.02 46.84
N PRO A 23 -18.97 13.75 47.78
CA PRO A 23 -20.40 13.66 48.01
C PRO A 23 -21.15 14.53 46.98
N HIS A 24 -22.42 14.16 46.77
CA HIS A 24 -23.51 14.96 46.19
C HIS A 24 -23.83 14.92 44.68
N HIS A 25 -25.10 14.53 44.46
CA HIS A 25 -26.00 14.76 43.32
C HIS A 25 -25.98 13.80 42.13
N GLY A 26 -26.72 12.70 42.28
CA GLY A 26 -27.48 12.11 41.19
C GLY A 26 -28.85 12.76 41.08
N SER A 27 -29.30 13.06 39.85
CA SER A 27 -30.71 13.33 39.55
C SER A 27 -31.03 13.36 38.04
N TRP A 28 -30.65 12.35 37.27
CA TRP A 28 -31.27 12.11 35.96
C TRP A 28 -31.24 10.62 35.67
N LEU A 29 -32.30 9.90 36.01
CA LEU A 29 -32.72 8.64 35.38
C LEU A 29 -34.08 8.20 35.96
N ASP A 30 -34.97 7.83 35.04
CA ASP A 30 -36.40 7.53 35.17
C ASP A 30 -36.73 6.43 36.23
N PRO A 31 -37.78 6.61 37.07
CA PRO A 31 -38.19 5.66 38.11
C PRO A 31 -38.66 4.27 37.64
N LYS A 32 -38.86 4.04 36.34
CA LYS A 32 -39.55 2.82 35.84
C LYS A 32 -38.73 1.51 35.85
N TRP A 33 -37.45 1.53 36.23
CA TRP A 33 -36.56 0.36 36.16
C TRP A 33 -36.01 -0.14 37.51
N ARG A 34 -36.63 0.26 38.63
CA ARG A 34 -36.05 0.08 39.98
C ARG A 34 -36.31 -1.22 40.77
N PRO A 35 -37.08 -2.25 40.37
CA PRO A 35 -37.22 -3.41 41.25
C PRO A 35 -36.97 -4.76 40.58
N LEU A 36 -35.72 -5.20 40.40
CA LEU A 36 -35.38 -6.64 40.33
C LEU A 36 -33.91 -6.93 40.74
N VAL A 37 -33.42 -6.31 41.81
CA VAL A 37 -32.23 -6.84 42.51
C VAL A 37 -32.54 -6.90 44.00
N ARG A 38 -33.19 -7.98 44.42
CA ARG A 38 -33.13 -8.47 45.79
C ARG A 38 -33.29 -9.98 45.85
N VAL A 39 -32.24 -10.60 46.38
CA VAL A 39 -32.21 -11.86 47.15
C VAL A 39 -32.48 -13.16 46.39
N ALA A 40 -31.40 -13.91 46.15
CA ALA A 40 -31.39 -15.36 46.31
C ALA A 40 -29.96 -15.80 46.71
N CYS A 41 -29.67 -15.68 48.00
CA CYS A 41 -28.68 -16.53 48.65
C CYS A 41 -29.47 -17.74 49.15
N LEU A 42 -29.25 -18.93 48.59
CA LEU A 42 -29.52 -20.25 49.16
C LEU A 42 -29.05 -21.31 48.15
N HIS A 43 -28.05 -22.09 48.56
CA HIS A 43 -27.65 -23.41 48.04
C HIS A 43 -27.43 -23.57 46.53
N GLY A 44 -26.19 -23.33 46.09
CA GLY A 44 -25.69 -23.79 44.80
C GLY A 44 -24.17 -23.72 44.76
N THR A 45 -23.52 -24.86 44.59
CA THR A 45 -22.07 -25.00 44.45
C THR A 45 -21.58 -24.14 43.28
N ALA A 46 -21.00 -22.98 43.59
CA ALA A 46 -20.38 -22.12 42.61
C ALA A 46 -19.11 -22.79 42.07
N LYS A 47 -19.24 -23.55 40.97
CA LYS A 47 -18.10 -23.88 40.11
C LYS A 47 -17.43 -22.56 39.73
N HIS A 48 -16.20 -22.36 40.19
CA HIS A 48 -15.33 -21.30 39.69
C HIS A 48 -15.14 -21.51 38.19
N SER A 49 -15.97 -20.85 37.38
CA SER A 49 -15.68 -20.61 35.98
C SER A 49 -14.57 -19.57 35.97
N GLN A 50 -13.35 -20.02 35.73
CA GLN A 50 -12.25 -19.14 35.36
C GLN A 50 -12.61 -18.52 34.02
N TYR A 51 -13.26 -17.36 34.04
CA TYR A 51 -13.32 -16.50 32.89
C TYR A 51 -11.91 -15.94 32.70
N THR A 52 -11.15 -16.53 31.78
CA THR A 52 -9.83 -16.06 31.38
C THR A 52 -9.99 -14.68 30.73
N GLU A 53 -9.68 -13.65 31.52
CA GLU A 53 -9.71 -12.24 31.15
C GLU A 53 -8.51 -11.87 30.23
N THR A 54 -8.20 -12.71 29.25
CA THR A 54 -7.05 -12.52 28.34
C THR A 54 -7.43 -12.51 26.86
N SER A 55 -8.73 -12.45 26.52
CA SER A 55 -9.21 -12.55 25.14
C SER A 55 -9.21 -11.25 24.33
N TRP A 56 -8.87 -10.09 24.91
CA TRP A 56 -9.06 -8.79 24.23
C TRP A 56 -7.78 -8.12 23.70
N LEU A 57 -6.61 -8.68 23.97
CA LEU A 57 -5.38 -8.28 23.29
C LEU A 57 -5.30 -9.01 21.95
N SER A 58 -6.17 -8.61 21.01
CA SER A 58 -5.94 -8.88 19.59
C SER A 58 -4.52 -8.42 19.28
N GLN A 59 -3.61 -9.36 19.06
CA GLN A 59 -2.26 -9.07 18.60
C GLN A 59 -2.42 -8.36 17.26
N ARG A 60 -2.33 -7.02 17.26
CA ARG A 60 -2.22 -6.23 16.04
C ARG A 60 -0.91 -6.62 15.38
N LYS A 61 -1.00 -7.57 14.44
CA LYS A 61 0.14 -8.03 13.67
C LYS A 61 0.62 -6.86 12.81
N MET A 62 1.80 -6.32 13.16
CA MET A 62 2.45 -5.27 12.38
C MET A 62 2.67 -5.76 10.94
N ALA A 63 2.49 -4.86 9.97
CA ALA A 63 2.63 -5.16 8.56
C ALA A 63 3.70 -4.28 7.92
N SER A 64 4.42 -4.85 6.96
CA SER A 64 5.41 -4.16 6.13
C SER A 64 4.79 -3.69 4.81
N HIS A 65 5.20 -2.51 4.35
CA HIS A 65 4.73 -1.87 3.12
C HIS A 65 5.88 -1.15 2.42
N ILE A 66 5.92 -1.20 1.09
CA ILE A 66 6.85 -0.42 0.26
C ILE A 66 6.04 0.50 -0.67
N VAL A 67 6.40 1.79 -0.69
CA VAL A 67 5.72 2.82 -1.51
C VAL A 67 6.08 2.75 -3.00
N GLY A 68 7.29 2.29 -3.32
CA GLY A 68 7.83 2.24 -4.67
C GLY A 68 9.14 1.47 -4.73
N TYR A 69 9.53 1.00 -5.91
CA TYR A 69 10.76 0.23 -6.10
C TYR A 69 11.53 0.68 -7.35
N PRO A 70 12.88 0.71 -7.34
CA PRO A 70 13.68 1.05 -8.52
C PRO A 70 13.41 0.10 -9.68
N ARG A 71 13.19 0.66 -10.87
CA ARG A 71 12.80 -0.09 -12.07
C ARG A 71 13.92 -0.33 -13.08
N MET A 72 15.09 0.26 -12.88
CA MET A 72 16.22 0.13 -13.82
C MET A 72 16.83 -1.27 -13.87
N GLY A 73 16.62 -2.07 -12.81
CA GLY A 73 17.25 -3.37 -12.61
C GLY A 73 18.66 -3.26 -11.99
N PRO A 74 19.17 -4.33 -11.38
CA PRO A 74 20.46 -4.33 -10.67
C PRO A 74 21.66 -3.95 -11.54
N LYS A 75 21.61 -4.25 -12.83
CA LYS A 75 22.68 -3.95 -13.81
C LYS A 75 22.24 -2.95 -14.88
N ARG A 76 21.16 -2.20 -14.63
CA ARG A 76 20.57 -1.23 -15.57
C ARG A 76 20.01 -1.91 -16.84
N GLU A 77 19.47 -3.10 -16.69
CA GLU A 77 18.86 -3.90 -17.76
C GLU A 77 17.83 -3.09 -18.56
N LEU A 78 16.97 -2.34 -17.88
CA LEU A 78 15.94 -1.52 -18.53
C LEU A 78 16.54 -0.40 -19.38
N LYS A 79 17.63 0.23 -18.92
CA LYS A 79 18.31 1.30 -19.68
C LYS A 79 18.79 0.78 -21.03
N PHE A 80 19.48 -0.36 -21.04
CA PHE A 80 20.03 -0.92 -22.27
C PHE A 80 18.94 -1.46 -23.20
N ALA A 81 17.86 -2.02 -22.64
CA ALA A 81 16.71 -2.45 -23.44
C ALA A 81 16.01 -1.26 -24.12
N LEU A 82 15.80 -0.15 -23.40
CA LEU A 82 15.23 1.08 -23.96
C LEU A 82 16.13 1.69 -25.04
N GLU A 83 17.44 1.82 -24.79
CA GLU A 83 18.40 2.33 -25.77
C GLU A 83 18.43 1.46 -27.03
N SER A 84 18.46 0.14 -26.88
CA SER A 84 18.41 -0.81 -27.99
C SER A 84 17.11 -0.68 -28.81
N PHE A 85 15.97 -0.53 -28.12
CA PHE A 85 14.67 -0.35 -28.77
C PHE A 85 14.61 0.96 -29.56
N TRP A 86 15.09 2.05 -28.97
CA TRP A 86 15.13 3.37 -29.63
C TRP A 86 16.08 3.43 -30.81
N ASP A 87 17.17 2.67 -30.77
CA ASP A 87 18.12 2.51 -31.88
C ASP A 87 17.58 1.57 -32.99
N GLY A 88 16.40 0.97 -32.79
CA GLY A 88 15.83 -0.01 -33.72
C GLY A 88 16.56 -1.35 -33.75
N LYS A 89 17.40 -1.64 -32.74
CA LYS A 89 18.20 -2.87 -32.63
C LYS A 89 17.43 -4.03 -31.98
N SER A 90 16.32 -3.74 -31.31
CA SER A 90 15.45 -4.74 -30.67
C SER A 90 13.97 -4.42 -30.91
N SER A 91 13.13 -5.44 -30.85
CA SER A 91 11.69 -5.31 -31.07
C SER A 91 10.97 -4.81 -29.81
N ALA A 92 9.69 -4.43 -29.97
CA ALA A 92 8.80 -4.12 -28.84
C ALA A 92 8.58 -5.34 -27.93
N GLU A 93 8.60 -6.55 -28.50
CA GLU A 93 8.46 -7.82 -27.77
C GLU A 93 9.69 -8.08 -26.88
N ASP A 94 10.89 -7.79 -27.39
CA ASP A 94 12.13 -7.91 -26.61
C ASP A 94 12.13 -6.93 -25.42
N LEU A 95 11.69 -5.69 -25.64
CA LEU A 95 11.57 -4.69 -24.58
C LEU A 95 10.56 -5.12 -23.52
N GLU A 96 9.38 -5.59 -23.93
CA GLU A 96 8.35 -6.08 -23.01
C GLU A 96 8.84 -7.29 -22.22
N LYS A 97 9.59 -8.19 -22.85
CA LYS A 97 10.17 -9.36 -22.17
C LYS A 97 11.11 -8.95 -21.04
N VAL A 98 12.06 -8.04 -21.31
CA VAL A 98 12.98 -7.53 -20.28
C VAL A 98 12.21 -6.85 -19.15
N ALA A 99 11.17 -6.08 -19.48
CA ALA A 99 10.34 -5.39 -18.51
C ALA A 99 9.54 -6.38 -17.64
N ALA A 100 8.92 -7.39 -18.23
CA ALA A 100 8.17 -8.43 -17.52
C ALA A 100 9.07 -9.23 -16.59
N ASP A 101 10.28 -9.61 -17.04
CA ASP A 101 11.27 -10.33 -16.22
C ASP A 101 11.71 -9.47 -15.02
N LEU A 102 11.93 -8.17 -15.22
CA LEU A 102 12.24 -7.23 -14.15
C LEU A 102 11.09 -7.13 -13.14
N ARG A 103 9.85 -6.93 -13.60
CA ARG A 103 8.67 -6.86 -12.72
C ARG A 103 8.50 -8.15 -11.90
N ALA A 104 8.59 -9.30 -12.56
CA ALA A 104 8.46 -10.61 -11.91
C ALA A 104 9.55 -10.84 -10.85
N SER A 105 10.81 -10.49 -11.16
CA SER A 105 11.92 -10.63 -10.20
C SER A 105 11.74 -9.72 -8.98
N ILE A 106 11.27 -8.48 -9.19
CA ILE A 106 11.01 -7.51 -8.13
C ILE A 106 9.90 -7.99 -7.20
N TRP A 107 8.75 -8.44 -7.75
CA TRP A 107 7.65 -8.94 -6.94
C TRP A 107 8.01 -10.21 -6.19
N LYS A 108 8.76 -11.13 -6.83
CA LYS A 108 9.27 -12.33 -6.17
C LYS A 108 10.20 -11.98 -5.01
N GLN A 109 11.15 -11.07 -5.22
CA GLN A 109 12.07 -10.62 -4.17
C GLN A 109 11.33 -10.00 -2.99
N MET A 110 10.33 -9.15 -3.24
CA MET A 110 9.55 -8.53 -2.16
C MET A 110 8.69 -9.56 -1.41
N SER A 111 8.13 -10.52 -2.13
CA SER A 111 7.37 -11.64 -1.55
C SER A 111 8.24 -12.53 -0.66
N GLU A 112 9.43 -12.89 -1.14
CA GLU A 112 10.41 -13.70 -0.39
C GLU A 112 10.95 -12.97 0.85
N ALA A 113 11.03 -11.63 0.80
CA ALA A 113 11.36 -10.80 1.96
C ALA A 113 10.24 -10.71 3.01
N GLY A 114 9.06 -11.30 2.76
CA GLY A 114 7.93 -11.29 3.68
C GLY A 114 7.19 -9.95 3.73
N ILE A 115 7.26 -9.14 2.66
CA ILE A 115 6.53 -7.87 2.58
C ILE A 115 5.04 -8.14 2.41
N LYS A 116 4.21 -7.58 3.31
CA LYS A 116 2.76 -7.82 3.27
C LYS A 116 2.07 -7.05 2.16
N TYR A 117 2.48 -5.81 1.93
CA TYR A 117 1.90 -4.92 0.93
C TYR A 117 2.93 -4.61 -0.15
N ILE A 118 2.83 -5.34 -1.27
CA ILE A 118 3.74 -5.24 -2.41
C ILE A 118 3.10 -4.30 -3.44
N PRO A 119 3.81 -3.25 -3.89
CA PRO A 119 3.27 -2.33 -4.88
C PRO A 119 3.32 -2.92 -6.30
N SER A 120 2.26 -2.70 -7.07
CA SER A 120 2.20 -2.84 -8.53
C SER A 120 2.04 -1.46 -9.19
N ASN A 121 2.31 -1.35 -10.49
CA ASN A 121 2.27 -0.10 -11.25
C ASN A 121 3.34 0.94 -10.86
N THR A 122 4.39 0.51 -10.13
CA THR A 122 5.59 1.34 -9.86
C THR A 122 6.62 1.25 -10.98
N PHE A 123 6.56 0.19 -11.78
CA PHE A 123 7.34 0.07 -13.00
C PHE A 123 6.87 1.14 -14.00
N SER A 124 7.77 1.65 -14.84
CA SER A 124 7.46 2.54 -15.95
C SER A 124 8.61 2.48 -16.95
N TYR A 125 8.28 2.58 -18.23
CA TYR A 125 9.28 2.66 -19.29
C TYR A 125 10.00 4.01 -19.34
N TYR A 126 9.43 5.06 -18.74
CA TYR A 126 10.06 6.38 -18.76
C TYR A 126 9.78 7.15 -17.49
N ASP A 127 8.51 7.46 -17.21
CA ASP A 127 8.09 8.26 -16.07
C ASP A 127 6.67 7.89 -15.59
N GLN A 128 6.47 7.85 -14.27
CA GLN A 128 5.18 7.49 -13.68
C GLN A 128 4.09 8.56 -13.86
N VAL A 129 4.47 9.84 -14.01
CA VAL A 129 3.48 10.89 -14.31
C VAL A 129 3.06 10.76 -15.77
N LEU A 130 4.01 10.50 -16.67
CA LEU A 130 3.70 10.15 -18.07
C LEU A 130 2.81 8.91 -18.18
N ASP A 131 3.03 7.87 -17.37
CA ASP A 131 2.15 6.70 -17.31
C ASP A 131 0.70 7.10 -16.98
N THR A 132 0.53 8.07 -16.07
CA THR A 132 -0.79 8.58 -15.67
C THR A 132 -1.41 9.43 -16.78
N THR A 133 -0.62 10.27 -17.46
CA THR A 133 -1.03 11.01 -18.67
C THR A 133 -1.53 10.05 -19.74
N ALA A 134 -0.82 8.94 -19.96
CA ALA A 134 -1.24 7.90 -20.90
C ALA A 134 -2.51 7.18 -20.44
N MET A 135 -2.62 6.83 -19.15
CA MET A 135 -3.82 6.21 -18.59
C MET A 135 -5.08 7.05 -18.81
N LEU A 136 -4.96 8.38 -18.67
CA LEU A 136 -6.05 9.33 -18.85
C LEU A 136 -6.27 9.78 -20.29
N GLY A 137 -5.44 9.32 -21.25
CA GLY A 137 -5.53 9.74 -22.65
C GLY A 137 -5.26 11.23 -22.84
N ALA A 138 -4.52 11.86 -21.93
CA ALA A 138 -4.21 13.29 -21.96
C ALA A 138 -3.03 13.60 -22.90
N VAL A 139 -3.11 13.09 -24.13
CA VAL A 139 -2.06 13.24 -25.15
C VAL A 139 -2.23 14.58 -25.87
N PRO A 140 -1.19 15.43 -25.95
CA PRO A 140 -1.26 16.67 -26.73
C PRO A 140 -1.52 16.43 -28.23
N ASP A 141 -2.35 17.28 -28.85
CA ASP A 141 -2.80 17.15 -30.25
C ASP A 141 -1.65 17.02 -31.26
N ARG A 142 -0.50 17.63 -30.97
CA ARG A 142 0.70 17.58 -31.84
C ARG A 142 1.25 16.16 -32.04
N TYR A 143 0.90 15.21 -31.20
CA TYR A 143 1.29 13.80 -31.36
C TYR A 143 0.30 12.99 -32.20
N SER A 144 -0.74 13.62 -32.74
CA SER A 144 -1.69 13.04 -33.70
C SER A 144 -2.33 11.72 -33.23
N TRP A 145 -2.53 11.56 -31.92
CA TRP A 145 -3.19 10.39 -31.36
C TRP A 145 -4.71 10.51 -31.51
N THR A 146 -5.34 9.52 -32.12
CA THR A 146 -6.76 9.55 -32.50
C THR A 146 -7.68 8.79 -31.55
N GLY A 147 -7.16 8.34 -30.40
CA GLY A 147 -7.87 7.51 -29.43
C GLY A 147 -7.46 6.04 -29.46
N GLY A 148 -7.96 5.25 -28.50
CA GLY A 148 -7.67 3.82 -28.34
C GLY A 148 -6.59 3.54 -27.29
N GLU A 149 -5.96 2.36 -27.34
CA GLU A 149 -4.86 2.05 -26.42
C GLU A 149 -3.58 2.78 -26.88
N ILE A 150 -2.90 3.47 -25.95
CA ILE A 150 -1.63 4.11 -26.21
C ILE A 150 -0.52 3.06 -26.27
N GLY A 151 0.08 2.92 -27.45
CA GLY A 151 1.26 2.09 -27.66
C GLY A 151 2.59 2.82 -27.44
N TYR A 152 3.70 2.09 -27.62
CA TYR A 152 5.06 2.61 -27.45
C TYR A 152 5.40 3.81 -28.32
N SER A 153 4.87 3.88 -29.54
CA SER A 153 5.14 4.99 -30.46
C SER A 153 4.69 6.33 -29.88
N THR A 154 3.42 6.44 -29.49
CA THR A 154 2.85 7.66 -28.88
C THR A 154 3.48 7.92 -27.51
N TYR A 155 3.63 6.88 -26.68
CA TYR A 155 4.23 7.01 -25.35
C TYR A 155 5.65 7.59 -25.39
N PHE A 156 6.55 7.01 -26.20
CA PHE A 156 7.90 7.55 -26.33
C PHE A 156 7.95 8.86 -27.11
N SER A 157 7.03 9.11 -28.04
CA SER A 157 6.95 10.40 -28.70
C SER A 157 6.65 11.53 -27.71
N MET A 158 5.80 11.30 -26.71
CA MET A 158 5.59 12.25 -25.61
C MET A 158 6.85 12.42 -24.76
N ALA A 159 7.50 11.31 -24.41
CA ALA A 159 8.66 11.30 -23.52
C ALA A 159 9.92 11.99 -24.09
N ARG A 160 10.24 11.74 -25.36
CA ARG A 160 11.52 12.15 -25.97
C ARG A 160 11.38 12.81 -27.35
N GLY A 161 10.16 13.06 -27.80
CA GLY A 161 9.90 13.60 -29.12
C GLY A 161 10.17 12.60 -30.23
N ASN A 162 10.04 13.07 -31.46
CA ASN A 162 10.39 12.36 -32.68
C ASN A 162 11.01 13.34 -33.69
N ALA A 163 11.22 12.91 -34.94
CA ALA A 163 11.86 13.74 -35.96
C ALA A 163 11.11 15.04 -36.31
N THR A 164 9.79 15.10 -36.07
CA THR A 164 8.93 16.21 -36.46
C THR A 164 8.28 16.93 -35.28
N VAL A 165 8.18 16.30 -34.10
CA VAL A 165 7.47 16.81 -32.93
C VAL A 165 8.39 16.80 -31.71
N PRO A 166 8.50 17.91 -30.96
CA PRO A 166 9.31 17.96 -29.74
C PRO A 166 8.72 17.08 -28.63
N ALA A 167 9.55 16.72 -27.65
CA ALA A 167 9.12 16.08 -26.40
C ALA A 167 8.24 17.01 -25.56
N MET A 168 7.50 16.44 -24.61
CA MET A 168 6.89 17.20 -23.52
C MET A 168 7.95 17.73 -22.57
N GLU A 169 7.62 18.76 -21.80
CA GLU A 169 8.54 19.38 -20.85
C GLU A 169 8.89 18.41 -19.70
N MET A 170 10.14 18.47 -19.26
CA MET A 170 10.64 17.71 -18.12
C MET A 170 11.04 18.67 -17.01
N THR A 171 10.52 18.44 -15.80
CA THR A 171 10.86 19.25 -14.63
C THR A 171 11.23 18.39 -13.43
N LYS A 172 11.81 19.01 -12.40
CA LYS A 172 12.29 18.33 -11.20
C LYS A 172 11.12 17.85 -10.34
N TRP A 173 11.16 16.60 -9.89
CA TRP A 173 10.18 16.03 -8.98
C TRP A 173 10.48 16.47 -7.55
N PHE A 174 9.75 17.47 -7.07
CA PHE A 174 9.94 18.09 -5.76
C PHE A 174 11.42 18.52 -5.54
N ASP A 175 11.96 18.19 -4.38
CA ASP A 175 13.36 18.45 -3.99
C ASP A 175 14.32 17.32 -4.41
N THR A 176 13.81 16.25 -5.05
CA THR A 176 14.60 15.08 -5.45
C THR A 176 15.33 15.28 -6.77
N ASN A 177 16.38 14.51 -7.05
CA ASN A 177 17.09 14.56 -8.35
C ASN A 177 16.35 13.87 -9.50
N TYR A 178 15.14 13.35 -9.26
CA TYR A 178 14.31 12.74 -10.30
C TYR A 178 13.61 13.82 -11.13
N HIS A 179 13.45 13.58 -12.43
CA HIS A 179 12.69 14.46 -13.33
C HIS A 179 11.49 13.72 -13.89
N PHE A 180 10.36 14.40 -13.99
CA PHE A 180 9.11 13.83 -14.51
C PHE A 180 8.63 14.62 -15.73
N ILE A 181 7.75 14.01 -16.52
CA ILE A 181 7.15 14.66 -17.69
C ILE A 181 5.91 15.44 -17.24
N VAL A 182 5.90 16.75 -17.49
CA VAL A 182 4.82 17.63 -17.06
C VAL A 182 3.59 17.43 -17.95
N PRO A 183 2.42 17.03 -17.40
CA PRO A 183 1.20 16.92 -18.19
C PRO A 183 0.76 18.28 -18.75
N GLU A 184 0.50 18.32 -20.06
CA GLU A 184 0.02 19.52 -20.75
C GLU A 184 -1.50 19.48 -20.88
N LEU A 185 -2.19 20.02 -19.88
CA LEU A 185 -3.65 20.02 -19.82
C LEU A 185 -4.23 21.33 -20.36
N SER A 186 -5.32 21.22 -21.12
CA SER A 186 -6.08 22.36 -21.61
C SER A 186 -7.59 22.12 -21.40
N PRO A 187 -8.43 23.16 -21.43
CA PRO A 187 -9.89 22.98 -21.44
C PRO A 187 -10.41 22.14 -22.61
N ALA A 188 -9.63 21.97 -23.68
CA ALA A 188 -9.98 21.15 -24.83
C ALA A 188 -9.55 19.68 -24.69
N THR A 189 -8.74 19.34 -23.68
CA THR A 189 -8.23 17.99 -23.47
C THR A 189 -9.39 17.02 -23.22
N LYS A 190 -9.48 15.98 -24.04
CA LYS A 190 -10.48 14.92 -23.92
C LYS A 190 -9.89 13.73 -23.19
N PHE A 191 -10.31 13.51 -21.96
CA PHE A 191 -9.88 12.35 -21.18
C PHE A 191 -10.59 11.08 -21.64
N SER A 192 -9.85 9.98 -21.70
CA SER A 192 -10.36 8.65 -21.97
C SER A 192 -9.47 7.61 -21.32
N TYR A 193 -10.02 6.45 -20.96
CA TYR A 193 -9.19 5.37 -20.41
C TYR A 193 -8.40 4.70 -21.53
N ALA A 194 -7.13 5.12 -21.67
CA ALA A 194 -6.30 4.86 -22.85
C ALA A 194 -5.02 4.05 -22.55
N SER A 195 -4.81 3.66 -21.30
CA SER A 195 -3.77 2.68 -20.94
C SER A 195 -4.25 1.76 -19.83
N HIS A 196 -4.16 0.46 -20.08
CA HIS A 196 -4.56 -0.59 -19.13
C HIS A 196 -3.41 -1.07 -18.24
N LYS A 197 -2.24 -0.39 -18.28
CA LYS A 197 -1.01 -0.76 -17.59
C LYS A 197 -1.22 -1.17 -16.13
N ALA A 198 -1.92 -0.34 -15.35
CA ALA A 198 -2.13 -0.60 -13.92
C ALA A 198 -2.91 -1.90 -13.65
N VAL A 199 -3.88 -2.25 -14.49
CA VAL A 199 -4.68 -3.47 -14.37
C VAL A 199 -3.89 -4.68 -14.88
N SER A 200 -3.15 -4.53 -15.98
CA SER A 200 -2.28 -5.57 -16.52
C SER A 200 -1.21 -5.97 -15.52
N GLU A 201 -0.46 -5.00 -14.98
CA GLU A 201 0.55 -5.27 -13.96
C GLU A 201 -0.03 -5.88 -12.68
N TYR A 202 -1.23 -5.46 -12.27
CA TYR A 202 -1.90 -6.08 -11.12
C TYR A 202 -2.20 -7.57 -11.37
N LYS A 203 -2.71 -7.90 -12.56
CA LYS A 203 -3.00 -9.29 -12.94
C LYS A 203 -1.72 -10.13 -13.04
N GLU A 204 -0.66 -9.58 -13.62
CA GLU A 204 0.67 -10.20 -13.66
C GLU A 204 1.19 -10.48 -12.25
N ALA A 205 1.17 -9.47 -11.39
CA ALA A 205 1.69 -9.58 -10.04
C ALA A 205 0.89 -10.58 -9.20
N LYS A 206 -0.44 -10.63 -9.38
CA LYS A 206 -1.34 -11.59 -8.72
C LYS A 206 -1.02 -13.04 -9.11
N ALA A 207 -0.49 -13.28 -10.31
CA ALA A 207 -0.03 -14.62 -10.71
C ALA A 207 1.26 -15.05 -9.98
N VAL A 208 2.06 -14.08 -9.50
CA VAL A 208 3.35 -14.32 -8.84
C VAL A 208 3.26 -14.25 -7.31
N CYS A 209 2.37 -13.43 -6.75
CA CYS A 209 2.25 -13.22 -5.31
C CYS A 209 0.81 -12.92 -4.86
N SER A 210 0.45 -13.32 -3.64
CA SER A 210 -0.95 -13.34 -3.17
C SER A 210 -1.51 -11.97 -2.72
N PHE A 211 -0.66 -10.99 -2.43
CA PHE A 211 -1.06 -9.70 -1.85
C PHE A 211 -0.34 -8.52 -2.52
N THR A 212 -0.99 -7.91 -3.52
CA THR A 212 -0.49 -6.72 -4.22
C THR A 212 -1.50 -5.58 -4.17
N HIS A 213 -1.00 -4.34 -4.24
CA HIS A 213 -1.83 -3.14 -4.42
C HIS A 213 -1.26 -2.26 -5.53
N SER A 214 -2.14 -1.75 -6.41
CA SER A 214 -1.72 -0.86 -7.49
C SER A 214 -1.50 0.56 -6.99
N ILE A 215 -0.37 1.15 -7.36
CA ILE A 215 -0.03 2.55 -7.13
C ILE A 215 -0.42 3.38 -8.35
N VAL A 216 -1.18 4.45 -8.17
CA VAL A 216 -1.57 5.37 -9.25
C VAL A 216 -1.39 6.79 -8.73
N SER A 217 -0.87 7.70 -9.54
CA SER A 217 -0.80 9.12 -9.16
C SER A 217 -2.21 9.65 -8.94
N ALA A 218 -2.46 10.31 -7.81
CA ALA A 218 -3.81 10.75 -7.47
C ALA A 218 -4.20 11.96 -8.33
N SER A 219 -5.49 12.08 -8.64
CA SER A 219 -6.06 13.07 -9.57
C SER A 219 -5.85 14.54 -9.20
N PHE A 220 -5.41 14.85 -7.97
CA PHE A 220 -5.24 16.21 -7.45
C PHE A 220 -3.80 16.54 -7.00
N SER A 221 -2.86 15.62 -7.21
CA SER A 221 -1.48 15.71 -6.68
C SER A 221 -0.62 16.72 -7.41
#